data_AF-A0A0Q5XNK6-F1
#
_entry.id   AF-A0A0Q5XNK6-F1
#
_cell.length_a   1.000
_cell.length_b   1.000
_cell.length_c   1.000
_cell.angle_alpha   90.00
_cell.angle_beta   90.00
_cell.angle_gamma   90.00
#
_symmetry.space_group_name_H-M   'P 1'
#
loop_
_entity.id
_entity.type
_entity.pdbx_description
1 polymer ?
#
loop_
_entity_poly.entity_id
_entity_poly.type
_entity_poly.pdbx_seq_one_letter_code
_entity_poly.pdbx_strand_id
1 'polypeptide(L)'
;MPPAHRGRSRNVNHGKPRISIVYCTQCNWLLRSGWMAQELLQTFSDALGEVALLPGTGGIFEIRVDETLIWERKRDGGFPGPKELKQRVRDIIAPERDLGHTDRPAS
;
A
#
# COMPACT_ATOMS: atom_id res chain seq x y z
N MET A 1 11.11 -35.89 24.04
CA MET A 1 11.28 -35.29 22.70
C MET A 1 9.90 -34.81 22.25
N PRO A 2 9.66 -33.49 22.10
CA PRO A 2 8.39 -33.00 21.55
C PRO A 2 8.31 -33.29 20.04
N PRO A 3 7.11 -33.58 19.49
CA PRO A 3 6.95 -33.82 18.06
C PRO A 3 7.03 -32.51 17.27
N ALA A 4 7.58 -32.59 16.06
CA ALA A 4 7.64 -31.49 15.09
C ALA A 4 6.22 -30.99 14.77
N HIS A 5 5.93 -29.74 15.12
CA HIS A 5 4.71 -29.07 14.70
C HIS A 5 4.73 -28.93 13.16
N ARG A 6 3.90 -29.75 12.51
CA ARG A 6 3.55 -29.69 11.10
C ARG A 6 3.25 -28.23 10.73
N GLY A 7 4.05 -27.66 9.83
CA GLY A 7 3.91 -26.29 9.34
C GLY A 7 2.48 -26.03 8.88
N ARG A 8 1.80 -25.12 9.57
CA ARG A 8 0.47 -24.64 9.21
C ARG A 8 0.54 -24.03 7.81
N SER A 9 -0.33 -24.50 6.91
CA SER A 9 -0.54 -23.96 5.57
C SER A 9 -0.58 -22.43 5.60
N ARG A 10 0.39 -21.78 4.96
CA ARG A 10 0.39 -20.33 4.78
C ARG A 10 -0.54 -20.03 3.61
N ASN A 11 -1.81 -19.73 3.92
CA ASN A 11 -2.72 -19.01 3.01
C ASN A 11 -2.24 -17.54 2.85
N VAL A 12 -1.01 -17.35 2.39
CA VAL A 12 -0.53 -16.05 1.91
C VAL A 12 -0.74 -16.07 0.41
N ASN A 13 -1.31 -15.02 -0.16
CA ASN A 13 -1.62 -14.96 -1.59
C ASN A 13 -0.35 -14.60 -2.38
N HIS A 14 0.43 -15.60 -2.81
CA HIS A 14 1.75 -15.42 -3.45
C HIS A 14 1.71 -14.93 -4.91
N GLY A 15 0.54 -14.55 -5.44
CA GLY A 15 0.37 -14.05 -6.82
C GLY A 15 -0.41 -12.75 -6.93
N LYS A 16 -0.72 -12.10 -5.80
CA LYS A 16 -1.40 -10.80 -5.79
C LYS A 16 -0.35 -9.68 -5.63
N PRO A 17 -0.57 -8.49 -6.22
CA PRO A 17 0.35 -7.37 -6.12
C PRO A 17 0.75 -7.02 -4.69
N ARG A 18 2.01 -6.63 -4.52
CA ARG A 18 2.58 -6.13 -3.27
C ARG A 18 2.63 -4.60 -3.31
N ILE A 19 2.21 -3.95 -2.24
CA ILE A 19 2.46 -2.52 -2.05
C ILE A 19 3.62 -2.33 -1.07
N SER A 20 4.58 -1.47 -1.39
CA SER A 20 5.60 -1.04 -0.43
C SER A 20 5.48 0.45 -0.15
N ILE A 21 5.41 0.83 1.12
CA ILE A 21 5.46 2.21 1.60
C ILE A 21 6.80 2.40 2.31
N VAL A 22 7.74 3.07 1.66
CA VAL A 22 9.01 3.48 2.29
C VAL A 22 8.75 4.79 3.03
N TYR A 23 9.12 4.87 4.31
CA TYR A 23 8.85 6.06 5.12
C TYR A 23 10.02 6.46 6.02
N CYS A 24 10.25 7.77 6.15
CA CYS A 24 11.24 8.32 7.07
C CYS A 24 10.85 8.09 8.54
N THR A 25 11.67 7.31 9.26
CA THR A 25 11.47 7.05 10.71
C THR A 25 11.77 8.28 11.56
N GLN A 26 12.76 9.08 11.16
CA GLN A 26 13.18 10.31 11.85
C GLN A 26 12.15 11.45 11.73
N CYS A 27 11.20 11.31 10.81
CA CYS A 27 10.24 12.36 10.46
C CYS A 27 8.86 12.15 11.12
N ASN A 28 8.72 11.11 11.95
CA ASN A 28 7.46 10.71 12.59
C ASN A 28 6.34 10.37 11.59
N TRP A 29 6.67 9.72 10.46
CA TRP A 29 5.70 9.37 9.41
C TRP A 29 5.14 7.95 9.50
N LEU A 30 5.46 7.18 10.55
CA LEU A 30 4.93 5.83 10.76
C LEU A 30 3.40 5.83 10.79
N LEU A 31 2.77 6.70 11.58
CA LEU A 31 1.31 6.73 11.72
C LEU A 31 0.59 7.01 10.40
N ARG A 32 1.11 7.96 9.61
CA ARG A 32 0.59 8.25 8.27
C ARG A 32 0.71 7.04 7.35
N SER A 33 1.87 6.40 7.35
CA SER A 33 2.16 5.23 6.52
C SER A 33 1.26 4.04 6.89
N GLY A 34 1.09 3.81 8.20
CA GLY A 34 0.21 2.77 8.74
C GLY A 34 -1.26 3.01 8.43
N TRP A 35 -1.73 4.25 8.49
CA TRP A 35 -3.10 4.59 8.07
C TRP A 35 -3.31 4.35 6.57
N MET A 36 -2.39 4.79 5.71
CA MET A 36 -2.48 4.52 4.27
C MET A 36 -2.49 3.03 3.94
N ALA A 37 -1.69 2.23 4.67
CA ALA A 37 -1.73 0.78 4.53
C ALA A 37 -3.10 0.20 4.89
N GLN A 38 -3.73 0.68 5.96
CA GLN A 38 -5.08 0.26 6.35
C GLN A 38 -6.11 0.64 5.28
N GLU A 39 -6.07 1.86 4.76
CA GLU A 39 -6.97 2.30 3.68
C GLU A 39 -6.89 1.39 2.45
N LEU A 40 -5.67 0.99 2.07
CA LEU A 40 -5.42 0.13 0.93
C LEU A 40 -5.90 -1.30 1.17
N LEU A 41 -5.56 -1.89 2.32
CA LEU A 41 -6.00 -3.24 2.68
C LEU A 41 -7.53 -3.33 2.85
N GLN A 42 -8.16 -2.27 3.36
CA GLN A 42 -9.62 -2.20 3.48
C GLN A 42 -10.30 -2.11 2.11
N THR A 43 -9.72 -1.38 1.16
CA THR A 43 -10.31 -1.16 -0.17
C THR A 43 -10.07 -2.35 -1.11
N PHE A 44 -8.89 -2.95 -1.04
CA PHE A 44 -8.40 -3.96 -1.98
C PHE A 44 -8.11 -5.32 -1.32
N SER A 45 -8.86 -5.67 -0.26
CA SER A 45 -8.66 -6.88 0.56
C SER A 45 -8.43 -8.17 -0.24
N ASP A 46 -9.19 -8.35 -1.32
CA ASP A 46 -9.11 -9.54 -2.16
C ASP A 46 -8.19 -9.39 -3.37
N ALA A 47 -7.71 -8.17 -3.65
CA ALA A 47 -6.86 -7.88 -4.80
C ALA A 47 -5.39 -7.74 -4.43
N LEU A 48 -5.06 -7.39 -3.18
CA LEU A 48 -3.67 -7.26 -2.71
C LEU A 48 -3.17 -8.53 -2.02
N GLY A 49 -1.86 -8.78 -2.17
CA GLY A 49 -1.16 -9.81 -1.42
C GLY A 49 -0.75 -9.30 -0.05
N GLU A 50 -0.19 -8.10 -0.02
CA GLU A 50 0.30 -7.44 1.19
C GLU A 50 0.53 -5.94 0.97
N VAL A 51 0.60 -5.20 2.08
CA VAL A 51 1.19 -3.86 2.12
C VAL A 51 2.31 -3.86 3.16
N ALA A 52 3.54 -3.59 2.70
CA ALA A 52 4.73 -3.57 3.52
C ALA A 52 5.10 -2.13 3.91
N LEU A 53 5.40 -1.92 5.19
CA LEU A 53 5.97 -0.67 5.70
C LEU A 53 7.48 -0.83 5.80
N LEU A 54 8.24 -0.05 5.03
CA LEU A 54 9.70 -0.14 4.96
C LEU A 54 10.32 1.09 5.64
N PRO A 55 11.02 0.93 6.79
CA PRO A 55 11.74 2.01 7.43
C PRO A 55 12.84 2.60 6.53
N GLY A 56 12.90 3.92 6.43
CA GLY A 56 13.94 4.67 5.74
C GLY A 56 14.33 5.95 6.49
N THR A 57 15.21 6.76 5.89
CA THR A 57 15.74 8.00 6.48
C THR A 57 15.78 9.13 5.44
N GLY A 58 16.23 10.33 5.84
CA GLY A 58 16.49 11.42 4.89
C GLY A 58 15.23 12.05 4.26
N GLY A 59 14.10 11.99 4.96
CA GLY A 59 12.83 12.53 4.45
C GLY A 59 12.29 11.77 3.24
N ILE A 60 12.64 10.49 3.08
CA ILE A 60 12.08 9.61 2.06
C ILE A 60 10.61 9.30 2.35
N PHE A 61 9.80 9.33 1.30
CA PHE A 61 8.47 8.75 1.33
C PHE A 61 8.09 8.33 -0.09
N GLU A 62 8.01 7.02 -0.32
CA GLU A 62 7.69 6.40 -1.60
C GLU A 62 6.59 5.35 -1.43
N ILE A 63 5.70 5.26 -2.42
CA ILE A 63 4.73 4.18 -2.53
C ILE A 63 4.92 3.50 -3.87
N ARG A 64 5.04 2.17 -3.84
CA ARG A 64 5.18 1.34 -5.04
C ARG A 64 4.12 0.24 -5.07
N VAL A 65 3.68 -0.10 -6.28
CA VAL A 65 2.95 -1.34 -6.58
C VAL A 65 3.91 -2.24 -7.33
N ASP A 66 4.33 -3.32 -6.68
CA ASP A 66 5.48 -4.13 -7.07
C ASP A 66 6.69 -3.21 -7.35
N GLU A 67 7.23 -3.22 -8.57
CA GLU A 67 8.36 -2.36 -8.95
C GLU A 67 7.95 -0.94 -9.38
N THR A 68 6.66 -0.69 -9.57
CA THR A 68 6.13 0.56 -10.15
C THR A 68 5.98 1.65 -9.10
N LEU A 69 6.72 2.75 -9.26
CA LEU A 69 6.64 3.92 -8.37
C LEU A 69 5.40 4.77 -8.64
N ILE A 70 4.41 4.68 -7.75
CA ILE A 70 3.14 5.42 -7.87
C ILE A 70 3.13 6.75 -7.11
N TRP A 71 4.01 6.91 -6.13
CA TRP A 71 4.14 8.14 -5.35
C TRP A 71 5.57 8.34 -4.87
N GLU A 72 6.10 9.56 -4.97
CA GLU A 72 7.30 10.02 -4.32
C GLU A 72 7.07 11.44 -3.78
N ARG A 73 7.38 11.67 -2.51
CA ARG A 73 6.98 12.89 -1.81
C ARG A 73 7.49 14.18 -2.42
N LYS A 74 8.73 14.24 -2.92
CA LYS A 74 9.28 15.46 -3.51
C LYS A 74 8.66 15.73 -4.88
N ARG A 75 8.54 14.69 -5.72
CA ARG A 75 7.98 14.73 -7.08
C ARG A 75 6.49 15.06 -7.07
N ASP A 76 5.71 14.41 -6.22
CA ASP A 76 4.25 14.51 -6.18
C ASP A 76 3.73 15.57 -5.19
N GLY A 77 4.62 16.37 -4.58
CA GLY A 77 4.20 17.51 -3.77
C GLY A 77 3.62 17.18 -2.40
N GLY A 78 4.24 16.24 -1.67
CA GLY A 78 3.86 15.88 -0.31
C GLY A 78 3.32 14.47 -0.18
N PHE A 79 2.16 14.32 0.45
CA PHE A 79 1.56 13.01 0.74
C PHE A 79 0.24 12.86 0.00
N PRO A 80 -0.09 11.66 -0.51
CA PRO A 80 -1.33 11.48 -1.24
C PRO A 80 -2.52 11.61 -0.30
N GLY A 81 -3.61 12.15 -0.83
CA GLY A 81 -4.93 11.95 -0.24
C GLY A 81 -5.40 10.50 -0.39
N PRO A 82 -6.35 10.04 0.44
CA PRO A 82 -6.81 8.65 0.40
C PRO A 82 -7.49 8.31 -0.94
N LYS A 83 -8.22 9.28 -1.51
CA LYS A 83 -8.87 9.14 -2.83
C LYS A 83 -7.84 8.89 -3.93
N GLU A 84 -6.88 9.79 -4.07
CA GLU A 84 -5.84 9.73 -5.09
C GLU A 84 -4.98 8.46 -4.95
N LEU A 85 -4.62 8.09 -3.72
CA LEU A 85 -3.88 6.87 -3.45
C LEU A 85 -4.64 5.63 -3.96
N LYS A 86 -5.93 5.52 -3.64
CA LYS A 86 -6.76 4.38 -4.07
C LYS A 86 -6.90 4.36 -5.60
N GLN A 87 -7.08 5.50 -6.24
CA GLN A 87 -7.18 5.59 -7.70
C GLN A 87 -5.88 5.14 -8.37
N ARG A 88 -4.72 5.69 -7.99
CA ARG A 88 -3.42 5.28 -8.57
C ARG A 88 -3.14 3.79 -8.39
N VAL A 89 -3.53 3.20 -7.26
CA VAL A 89 -3.40 1.75 -7.05
C VAL A 89 -4.36 0.97 -7.95
N ARG A 90 -5.64 1.36 -8.02
CA ARG A 90 -6.65 0.72 -8.88
C ARG A 90 -6.22 0.71 -10.32
N ASP A 91 -5.74 1.85 -10.83
CA ASP A 91 -5.32 2.01 -12.23
C ASP A 91 -4.24 0.99 -12.63
N ILE A 92 -3.47 0.47 -11.67
CA ILE A 92 -2.45 -0.57 -11.89
C ILE A 92 -3.00 -1.97 -11.69
N ILE A 93 -3.69 -2.24 -10.58
CA ILE A 93 -4.02 -3.62 -10.18
C ILE A 93 -5.38 -4.10 -10.69
N ALA A 94 -6.28 -3.17 -11.04
CA ALA A 94 -7.65 -3.46 -11.43
C ALA A 94 -8.27 -2.26 -12.18
N PRO A 95 -7.76 -1.88 -13.38
CA PRO A 95 -8.14 -0.65 -14.08
C PRO A 95 -9.65 -0.52 -14.34
N GLU A 96 -10.33 -1.63 -14.59
CA GLU A 96 -11.77 -1.68 -14.87
C GLU A 96 -12.66 -1.64 -13.60
N ARG A 97 -12.07 -1.63 -12.40
CA ARG A 97 -12.83 -1.63 -11.14
C ARG A 97 -13.34 -0.24 -10.80
N ASP A 98 -14.66 -0.09 -10.67
CA ASP A 98 -15.29 1.10 -10.11
C ASP A 98 -15.06 1.20 -8.59
N LEU A 99 -14.55 2.35 -8.14
CA LEU A 99 -14.36 2.65 -6.70
C LEU A 99 -15.51 3.51 -6.12
N GLY A 100 -16.61 3.66 -6.86
CA GLY A 100 -17.82 4.36 -6.44
C GLY A 100 -17.57 5.85 -6.19
N HIS A 101 -17.88 6.34 -4.99
CA HIS A 101 -17.68 7.75 -4.62
C HIS A 101 -16.23 8.23 -4.75
N THR A 102 -15.26 7.30 -4.72
CA THR A 102 -13.84 7.59 -4.92
C THR A 102 -13.53 8.01 -6.35
N ASP A 103 -14.31 7.60 -7.35
CA ASP A 103 -14.07 7.97 -8.76
C ASP A 103 -14.80 9.24 -9.19
N ARG A 104 -15.74 9.75 -8.38
CA ARG A 104 -16.49 10.96 -8.72
C ARG A 104 -15.64 12.21 -8.43
N PRO A 105 -15.59 13.22 -9.31
CA PRO A 105 -14.97 14.50 -8.98
C PRO A 105 -15.68 15.12 -7.75
N ALA A 106 -14.92 15.78 -6.88
CA ALA A 106 -15.53 16.53 -5.77
C ALA A 106 -16.37 17.65 -6.40
N SER A 107 -17.66 17.66 -6.10
CA SER A 107 -18.55 18.78 -6.45
C SER A 107 -18.22 20.02 -5.62
#